data_AF-A0A358XK28-F1
#
_entry.id   AF-A0A358XK28-F1
#
_cell.length_a   1.000
_cell.length_b   1.000
_cell.length_c   1.000
_cell.angle_alpha   90.00
_cell.angle_beta   90.00
_cell.angle_gamma   90.00
#
_symmetry.space_group_name_H-M   'P 1'
#
loop_
_entity.id
_entity.type
_entity.pdbx_description
1 polymer ?
#
loop_
_entity_poly.entity_id
_entity_poly.type
_entity_poly.pdbx_seq_one_letter_code
_entity_poly.pdbx_strand_id
1 'polypeptide(L)'
;MENIPAFHTEDYMTSSKNFRSIIFFELGRYSIPMGPTKDFSLTWENVRDKLVQDESFGGQVKRKTALKEFIEPVLQDSKDDLEKAVRLYTYF
;
A
#
# COMPACT_ATOMS: atom_id res chain seq x y z
N MET A 1 -17.53 11.38 16.23
CA MET A 1 -17.80 12.52 15.33
C MET A 1 -18.71 13.47 16.09
N GLU A 2 -18.14 14.46 16.76
CA GLU A 2 -18.88 15.49 17.49
C GLU A 2 -18.27 16.84 17.16
N ASN A 3 -19.10 17.89 17.05
CA ASN A 3 -18.68 19.27 16.78
C ASN A 3 -17.76 19.43 15.56
N ILE A 4 -18.04 18.73 14.47
CA ILE A 4 -17.25 18.84 13.23
C ILE A 4 -17.60 20.16 12.53
N PRO A 5 -16.62 21.03 12.24
CA PRO A 5 -16.87 22.29 11.54
C PRO A 5 -17.28 22.05 10.09
N ALA A 6 -17.93 23.05 9.48
CA ALA A 6 -18.21 23.01 8.05
C ALA A 6 -16.90 22.92 7.26
N PHE A 7 -16.88 22.05 6.25
CA PHE A 7 -15.73 21.92 5.37
C PHE A 7 -15.66 23.10 4.39
N HIS A 8 -14.48 23.71 4.25
CA HIS A 8 -14.21 24.79 3.30
C HIS A 8 -13.15 24.35 2.29
N THR A 9 -13.33 24.74 1.03
CA THR A 9 -12.36 24.49 -0.04
C THR A 9 -11.26 25.55 -0.04
N GLU A 10 -10.03 25.14 -0.35
CA GLU A 10 -8.82 25.97 -0.40
C GLU A 10 -8.16 25.83 -1.78
N ASP A 11 -7.49 26.88 -2.26
CA ASP A 11 -7.04 27.00 -3.65
C ASP A 11 -6.02 25.93 -4.09
N TYR A 12 -5.21 25.40 -3.16
CA TYR A 12 -4.14 24.43 -3.46
C TYR A 12 -4.41 23.03 -2.91
N MET A 13 -5.66 22.68 -2.60
CA MET A 13 -5.97 21.33 -2.11
C MET A 13 -5.90 20.29 -3.24
N THR A 14 -5.27 19.16 -2.96
CA THR A 14 -5.16 18.05 -3.93
C THR A 14 -6.51 17.40 -4.22
N SER A 15 -7.34 17.20 -3.19
CA SER A 15 -8.71 16.71 -3.31
C SER A 15 -9.49 17.01 -2.04
N SER A 16 -10.66 17.63 -2.17
CA SER A 16 -11.55 17.96 -1.05
C SER A 16 -11.96 16.73 -0.23
N LYS A 17 -11.96 15.54 -0.84
CA LYS A 17 -12.32 14.29 -0.16
C LYS A 17 -11.31 13.93 0.94
N ASN A 18 -10.03 14.27 0.76
CA ASN A 18 -8.97 13.94 1.71
C ASN A 18 -9.06 14.73 3.02
N PHE A 19 -9.78 15.86 3.00
CA PHE A 19 -9.87 16.80 4.11
C PHE A 19 -11.24 16.79 4.80
N ARG A 20 -12.18 15.99 4.30
CA ARG A 20 -13.48 15.79 4.96
C ARG A 20 -13.35 14.69 6.00
N SER A 21 -13.92 14.90 7.19
CA SER A 21 -14.07 13.84 8.18
C SER A 21 -15.02 12.77 7.63
N ILE A 22 -14.53 11.54 7.49
CA ILE A 22 -15.29 10.40 6.95
C ILE A 22 -15.07 9.21 7.87
N ILE A 23 -16.13 8.44 8.14
CA ILE A 23 -16.04 7.10 8.73
C ILE A 23 -16.26 6.09 7.61
N PHE A 24 -15.32 5.15 7.48
CA PHE A 24 -15.48 3.96 6.65
C PHE A 24 -15.73 2.76 7.56
N PHE A 25 -16.66 1.91 7.15
CA PHE A 25 -16.85 0.61 7.77
C PHE A 25 -16.22 -0.43 6.89
N GLU A 26 -15.37 -1.26 7.48
CA GLU A 26 -14.82 -2.45 6.84
C GLU A 26 -15.10 -3.68 7.71
N LEU A 27 -15.17 -4.84 7.08
CA LEU A 27 -15.35 -6.10 7.80
C LEU A 27 -14.07 -6.42 8.58
N GLY A 28 -14.12 -6.28 9.91
CA GLY A 28 -12.99 -6.62 10.77
C GLY A 28 -12.81 -8.13 10.98
N ARG A 29 -13.91 -8.86 11.21
CA ARG A 29 -13.92 -10.28 11.56
C ARG A 29 -15.25 -10.93 11.19
N TYR A 30 -15.23 -12.20 10.83
CA TYR A 30 -16.40 -13.07 10.97
C TYR A 30 -16.04 -14.34 11.74
N SER A 31 -17.02 -14.91 12.44
CA SER A 31 -16.89 -16.15 13.19
C SER A 31 -18.08 -17.06 12.89
N ILE A 32 -17.81 -18.30 12.53
CA ILE A 32 -18.83 -19.32 12.27
C ILE A 32 -19.02 -20.15 13.54
N PRO A 33 -20.25 -20.39 14.03
CA PRO A 33 -20.47 -21.26 15.18
C PRO A 33 -19.86 -22.65 14.96
N MET A 34 -19.08 -23.14 15.94
CA MET A 34 -18.31 -24.39 15.84
C MET A 34 -17.35 -24.45 14.63
N GLY A 35 -17.00 -23.30 14.05
CA GLY A 35 -16.18 -23.18 12.86
C GLY A 35 -15.03 -22.18 13.00
N PRO A 36 -14.31 -21.91 11.91
CA PRO A 36 -13.16 -21.02 11.95
C PRO A 36 -13.58 -19.55 12.18
N THR A 37 -12.72 -18.81 12.87
CA THR A 37 -12.78 -17.35 12.94
C THR A 37 -11.77 -16.78 11.96
N LYS A 38 -12.17 -15.74 11.21
CA LYS A 38 -11.28 -15.06 10.27
C LYS A 38 -11.20 -13.58 10.59
N ASP A 39 -9.97 -13.13 10.83
CA ASP A 39 -9.62 -11.73 11.06
C ASP A 39 -9.11 -11.12 9.76
N PHE A 40 -9.54 -9.90 9.47
CA PHE A 40 -9.24 -9.22 8.22
C PHE A 40 -8.27 -8.05 8.42
N SER A 41 -8.71 -6.99 9.09
CA SER A 41 -7.97 -5.73 9.15
C SER A 41 -7.96 -5.17 10.57
N LEU A 42 -7.95 -6.06 11.58
CA LEU A 42 -8.05 -5.64 12.98
C LEU A 42 -6.74 -5.03 13.48
N THR A 43 -5.60 -5.46 12.95
CA THR A 43 -4.27 -4.92 13.28
C THR A 43 -3.43 -4.66 12.03
N TRP A 44 -2.39 -3.85 12.17
CA TRP A 44 -1.41 -3.61 11.10
C TRP A 44 -0.69 -4.89 10.66
N GLU A 45 -0.45 -5.82 11.59
CA GLU A 45 0.10 -7.14 11.27
C GLU A 45 -0.83 -7.93 10.36
N ASN A 46 -2.17 -7.90 10.58
CA ASN A 46 -3.11 -8.56 9.68
C ASN A 46 -3.07 -7.96 8.26
N VAL A 47 -2.97 -6.63 8.16
CA VAL A 47 -2.84 -5.94 6.86
C VAL A 47 -1.56 -6.34 6.16
N ARG A 48 -0.42 -6.32 6.87
CA ARG A 48 0.88 -6.75 6.35
C ARG A 48 0.80 -8.19 5.83
N ASP A 49 0.26 -9.10 6.64
CA ASP A 49 0.22 -10.52 6.30
C ASP A 49 -0.65 -10.77 5.08
N LYS A 50 -1.79 -10.08 4.95
CA LYS A 50 -2.60 -10.10 3.73
C LYS A 50 -1.81 -9.65 2.50
N LEU A 51 -1.12 -8.51 2.56
CA LEU A 51 -0.34 -8.01 1.43
C LEU A 51 0.78 -8.99 1.04
N VAL A 52 1.47 -9.58 2.02
CA VAL A 52 2.56 -10.54 1.78
C VAL A 52 2.05 -11.88 1.21
N GLN A 53 0.83 -12.27 1.56
CA GLN A 53 0.18 -13.49 1.07
C GLN A 53 -0.53 -13.30 -0.27
N ASP A 54 -0.88 -12.06 -0.63
CA ASP A 54 -1.52 -11.76 -1.91
C ASP A 54 -0.58 -12.09 -3.07
N GLU A 55 -1.03 -12.93 -4.01
CA GLU A 55 -0.22 -13.38 -5.16
C GLU A 55 0.10 -12.25 -6.15
N SER A 56 -0.80 -11.26 -6.27
CA SER A 56 -0.63 -10.12 -7.16
C SER A 56 0.31 -9.06 -6.58
N PHE A 57 0.49 -9.04 -5.25
CA PHE A 57 1.41 -8.15 -4.57
C PHE A 57 2.59 -8.88 -3.94
N GLY A 58 2.40 -9.55 -2.80
CA GLY A 58 3.44 -10.25 -2.06
C GLY A 58 4.10 -11.37 -2.86
N GLY A 59 3.33 -12.08 -3.69
CA GLY A 59 3.84 -13.06 -4.64
C GLY A 59 4.83 -12.44 -5.64
N GLN A 60 4.52 -11.26 -6.20
CA GLN A 60 5.42 -10.55 -7.11
C GLN A 60 6.66 -10.02 -6.39
N VAL A 61 6.51 -9.44 -5.19
CA VAL A 61 7.63 -8.94 -4.37
C VAL A 61 8.62 -10.06 -4.02
N LYS A 62 8.15 -11.30 -3.83
CA LYS A 62 9.00 -12.47 -3.55
C LYS A 62 9.78 -12.97 -4.79
N ARG A 63 9.30 -12.71 -6.01
CA ARG A 63 9.92 -13.14 -7.28
C ARG A 63 11.12 -12.27 -7.67
N LYS A 64 12.13 -12.22 -6.80
CA LYS A 64 13.32 -11.37 -6.97
C LYS A 64 14.12 -11.67 -8.25
N THR A 65 14.16 -12.93 -8.70
CA THR A 65 14.98 -13.33 -9.85
C THR A 65 14.51 -12.68 -11.15
N ALA A 66 13.20 -12.72 -11.42
CA ALA A 66 12.64 -12.09 -12.62
C ALA A 66 12.91 -10.58 -12.63
N LEU A 67 12.73 -9.91 -11.49
CA LEU A 67 12.98 -8.47 -11.39
C LEU A 67 14.46 -8.11 -11.59
N LYS A 68 15.38 -8.92 -11.06
CA LYS A 68 16.83 -8.68 -11.21
C LYS A 68 17.28 -8.67 -12.66
N GLU A 69 16.78 -9.59 -13.48
CA GLU A 69 17.13 -9.66 -14.91
C GLU A 69 16.78 -8.36 -15.66
N PHE A 70 15.72 -7.65 -15.25
CA PHE A 70 15.34 -6.35 -15.82
C PHE A 70 16.10 -5.17 -15.20
N ILE A 71 16.39 -5.23 -13.90
CA ILE A 71 16.98 -4.11 -13.15
C ILE A 71 18.50 -4.03 -13.33
N GLU A 72 19.20 -5.16 -13.39
CA GLU A 72 20.67 -5.20 -13.47
C GLU A 72 21.23 -4.41 -14.67
N PRO A 73 20.67 -4.50 -15.89
CA PRO A 73 21.10 -3.67 -17.01
C PRO A 73 20.84 -2.16 -16.80
N VAL A 74 19.73 -1.79 -16.16
CA VAL A 74 19.36 -0.39 -15.90
C VAL A 74 20.29 0.26 -14.88
N LEU A 75 20.73 -0.52 -13.89
CA LEU A 75 21.61 -0.07 -12.82
C LEU A 75 23.09 -0.16 -13.16
N GLN A 76 23.45 -0.60 -14.37
CA GLN A 76 24.84 -0.70 -14.79
C GLN A 76 25.56 0.66 -14.63
N ASP A 77 26.76 0.62 -14.05
CA ASP A 77 27.63 1.79 -13.80
C ASP A 77 27.10 2.84 -12.81
N SER A 78 26.02 2.54 -12.06
CA SER A 78 25.50 3.43 -11.01
C SER A 78 26.45 3.49 -9.81
N LYS A 79 26.79 4.70 -9.36
CA LYS A 79 27.83 4.92 -8.33
C LYS A 79 27.27 5.01 -6.92
N ASP A 80 26.07 5.56 -6.77
CA ASP A 80 25.38 5.75 -5.50
C ASP A 80 23.89 5.41 -5.57
N ASP A 81 23.23 5.38 -4.42
CA ASP A 81 21.83 4.95 -4.33
C ASP A 81 20.84 5.97 -4.92
N LEU A 82 21.21 7.25 -4.97
CA LEU A 82 20.37 8.27 -5.61
C LEU A 82 20.39 8.08 -7.12
N GLU A 83 21.56 7.84 -7.70
CA GLU A 83 21.71 7.55 -9.14
C GLU A 83 20.90 6.31 -9.54
N LYS A 84 20.94 5.24 -8.73
CA LYS A 84 20.12 4.05 -8.96
C LYS A 84 18.62 4.37 -8.94
N ALA A 85 18.16 5.14 -7.96
CA ALA A 85 16.75 5.51 -7.83
C ALA A 85 16.26 6.35 -9.02
N VAL A 86 17.05 7.34 -9.45
CA VAL A 86 16.73 8.19 -10.61
C VAL A 86 16.67 7.38 -11.91
N ARG A 87 17.63 6.47 -12.13
CA ARG A 87 17.66 5.59 -13.30
C ARG A 87 16.44 4.68 -13.37
N LEU A 88 16.05 4.06 -12.26
CA LEU A 88 14.83 3.22 -12.20
C LEU A 88 13.57 4.04 -12.46
N TYR A 89 13.44 5.21 -11.81
CA TYR A 89 12.29 6.09 -12.01
C TYR A 89 12.14 6.61 -13.45
N THR A 90 13.26 6.81 -14.16
CA THR A 90 13.23 7.31 -15.54
C THR A 90 12.94 6.19 -16.55
N TYR A 91 13.27 4.95 -16.21
CA TYR A 91 13.10 3.79 -17.10
C TYR A 91 11.66 3.25 -17.09
N PHE A 92 10.98 3.28 -15.94
CA PHE A 92 9.59 2.82 -15.77
C PHE A 92 8.60 3.97 -15.86
#